data_AF-A0AAD4SDJ7-F1
#
_entry.id   AF-A0AAD4SDJ7-F1
#
_cell.length_a   1.000
_cell.length_b   1.000
_cell.length_c   1.000
_cell.angle_alpha   90.00
_cell.angle_beta   90.00
_cell.angle_gamma   90.00
#
_symmetry.space_group_name_H-M   'P 1'
#
loop_
_entity.id
_entity.type
_entity.pdbx_description
1 polymer ?
#
loop_
_entity_poly.entity_id
_entity_poly.type
_entity_poly.pdbx_seq_one_letter_code
_entity_poly.pdbx_strand_id
1 'polypeptide(L)'
;MFNIFKEPFKGIKDDIAGRKLCYKDDWTHGLKAGLWILAPAAYIFFASALPVIAFGKQLSRETDGSLSTVETLASTAICGIIHSIFGGQAMLVLGVAEPTIIMYTYLYNFAKQMEDLGSKLFVAWDGWVCIWTALMLFLLAIFNACTIITRFTRITGELFGMLITVLFIQEAIKGMVSEFAIPKAENPNDERYQFQWLYTNGLLGLIFTFGLLFTALKSRRARAWRYGTGSRLFTLPWEPASLYH
;
A
#
# COMPACT_ATOMS: atom_id res chain seq x y z
N MET A 1 36.80 7.34 1.99
CA MET A 1 36.31 7.61 0.62
C MET A 1 35.73 6.31 0.09
N PHE A 2 34.42 6.27 -0.15
CA PHE A 2 33.63 5.05 -0.29
C PHE A 2 34.04 4.21 -1.52
N ASN A 3 34.42 2.95 -1.32
CA ASN A 3 34.53 1.94 -2.37
C ASN A 3 33.14 1.41 -2.77
N ILE A 4 32.18 2.28 -3.07
CA ILE A 4 30.84 1.89 -3.55
C ILE A 4 30.93 1.19 -4.92
N PHE A 5 31.94 1.52 -5.72
CA PHE A 5 32.07 1.07 -7.11
C PHE A 5 33.01 -0.13 -7.34
N LYS A 6 33.57 -0.75 -6.29
CA LYS A 6 34.70 -1.68 -6.50
C LYS A 6 34.34 -2.96 -7.26
N GLU A 7 33.09 -3.43 -7.18
CA GLU A 7 32.65 -4.66 -7.85
C GLU A 7 31.17 -4.52 -8.27
N PRO A 8 30.86 -4.22 -9.54
CA PRO A 8 29.48 -4.21 -10.02
C PRO A 8 28.86 -5.60 -9.84
N PHE A 9 27.55 -5.66 -9.53
CA PHE A 9 26.78 -6.87 -9.28
C PHE A 9 27.08 -7.65 -7.99
N LYS A 10 28.03 -7.24 -7.15
CA LYS A 10 28.35 -7.95 -5.90
C LYS A 10 27.13 -8.10 -4.98
N GLY A 11 26.42 -6.99 -4.72
CA GLY A 11 25.23 -6.98 -3.88
C GLY A 11 24.14 -7.94 -4.37
N ILE A 12 23.87 -7.96 -5.68
CA ILE A 12 22.88 -8.86 -6.29
C ILE A 12 23.25 -10.33 -6.08
N LYS A 13 24.54 -10.68 -6.22
CA LYS A 13 25.01 -12.06 -6.01
C LYS A 13 24.83 -12.49 -4.55
N ASP A 14 25.18 -11.61 -3.62
CA ASP A 14 25.06 -11.88 -2.19
C ASP A 14 23.59 -12.04 -1.77
N ASP A 15 22.70 -11.18 -2.28
CA ASP A 15 21.25 -11.25 -2.05
C ASP A 15 20.64 -12.56 -2.56
N ILE A 16 21.00 -12.99 -3.79
CA ILE A 16 20.54 -14.25 -4.37
C ILE A 16 21.07 -15.45 -3.58
N ALA A 17 22.35 -15.43 -3.19
CA ALA A 17 22.96 -16.51 -2.43
C ALA A 17 22.28 -16.67 -1.06
N GLY A 18 22.01 -15.56 -0.37
CA GLY A 18 21.27 -15.56 0.90
C GLY A 18 19.84 -16.09 0.73
N ARG A 19 19.10 -15.62 -0.28
CA ARG A 19 17.70 -16.03 -0.48
C ARG A 19 17.57 -17.50 -0.88
N LYS A 20 18.47 -18.01 -1.72
CA LYS A 20 18.44 -19.38 -2.24
C LYS A 20 18.43 -20.44 -1.13
N LEU A 21 19.13 -20.17 -0.03
CA LEU A 21 19.21 -21.10 1.12
C LEU A 21 17.84 -21.30 1.78
N CYS A 22 17.10 -20.22 2.00
CA CYS A 22 15.80 -20.27 2.69
C CYS A 22 14.62 -20.56 1.75
N TYR A 23 14.77 -20.32 0.45
CA TYR A 23 13.64 -20.41 -0.50
C TYR A 23 13.00 -21.80 -0.52
N LYS A 24 13.80 -22.86 -0.50
CA LYS A 24 13.27 -24.23 -0.47
C LYS A 24 12.47 -24.50 0.81
N ASP A 25 13.00 -24.04 1.95
CA ASP A 25 12.38 -24.26 3.25
C ASP A 25 11.04 -23.53 3.36
N ASP A 26 10.92 -22.31 2.83
CA ASP A 26 9.67 -21.54 2.82
C ASP A 26 8.52 -22.29 2.15
N TRP A 27 8.76 -22.94 1.00
CA TRP A 27 7.74 -23.74 0.33
C TRP A 27 7.37 -24.99 1.13
N THR A 28 8.35 -25.67 1.72
CA THR A 28 8.07 -26.87 2.54
C THR A 28 7.30 -26.53 3.81
N HIS A 29 7.62 -25.40 4.46
CA HIS A 29 6.91 -24.93 5.65
C HIS A 29 5.53 -24.39 5.30
N GLY A 30 5.38 -23.66 4.19
CA GLY A 30 4.10 -23.17 3.70
C GLY A 30 3.12 -24.30 3.41
N LEU A 31 3.57 -25.38 2.76
CA LEU A 31 2.74 -26.56 2.49
C LEU A 31 2.38 -27.32 3.77
N LYS A 32 3.31 -27.44 4.74
CA LYS A 32 3.06 -28.08 6.04
C LYS A 32 2.08 -27.30 6.91
N ALA A 33 2.03 -25.97 6.79
CA ALA A 33 1.09 -25.13 7.52
C ALA A 33 -0.37 -25.38 7.12
N GLY A 34 -0.63 -25.95 5.92
CA GLY A 34 -1.95 -26.35 5.49
C GLY A 34 -2.97 -25.22 5.55
N LEU A 35 -4.12 -25.45 6.19
CA LEU A 35 -5.21 -24.46 6.30
C LEU A 35 -4.92 -23.34 7.32
N TRP A 36 -3.92 -23.49 8.20
CA TRP A 36 -3.63 -22.48 9.24
C TRP A 36 -3.13 -21.17 8.66
N ILE A 37 -2.54 -21.18 7.47
CA ILE A 37 -2.07 -19.97 6.77
C ILE A 37 -3.23 -19.14 6.22
N LEU A 38 -4.43 -19.71 6.06
CA LEU A 38 -5.58 -19.00 5.50
C LEU A 38 -6.04 -17.86 6.39
N ALA A 39 -6.00 -18.00 7.72
CA ALA A 39 -6.46 -16.95 8.62
C ALA A 39 -5.55 -15.71 8.58
N PRO A 40 -4.20 -15.85 8.69
CA PRO A 40 -3.27 -14.75 8.45
C PRO A 40 -3.34 -14.19 7.02
N ALA A 41 -3.48 -15.05 6.01
CA ALA A 41 -3.58 -14.62 4.62
C ALA A 41 -4.83 -13.77 4.37
N ALA A 42 -5.99 -14.19 4.87
CA ALA A 42 -7.23 -13.42 4.79
C ALA A 42 -7.11 -12.08 5.54
N TYR A 43 -6.50 -12.08 6.73
CA TYR A 43 -6.27 -10.86 7.48
C TYR A 43 -5.40 -9.85 6.71
N ILE A 44 -4.28 -10.30 6.16
CA ILE A 44 -3.38 -9.45 5.37
C ILE A 44 -4.05 -9.00 4.07
N PHE A 45 -4.81 -9.87 3.40
CA PHE A 45 -5.55 -9.53 2.19
C PHE A 45 -6.49 -8.34 2.41
N PHE A 46 -7.34 -8.39 3.45
CA PHE A 46 -8.23 -7.27 3.75
C PHE A 46 -7.47 -6.03 4.23
N ALA A 47 -6.41 -6.22 5.02
CA ALA A 47 -5.58 -5.12 5.50
C ALA A 47 -4.86 -4.38 4.35
N SER A 48 -4.46 -5.08 3.28
CA SER A 48 -3.78 -4.48 2.12
C SER A 48 -4.74 -4.02 1.02
N ALA A 49 -5.88 -4.69 0.83
CA ALA A 49 -6.83 -4.33 -0.22
C ALA A 49 -7.56 -3.02 0.07
N LEU A 50 -7.93 -2.75 1.34
CA LEU A 50 -8.69 -1.55 1.69
C LEU A 50 -7.93 -0.24 1.39
N PRO A 51 -6.65 -0.08 1.79
CA PRO A 51 -5.87 1.09 1.40
C PRO A 51 -5.72 1.23 -0.12
N VAL A 52 -5.50 0.13 -0.84
CA VAL A 52 -5.35 0.15 -2.31
C VAL A 52 -6.64 0.60 -2.99
N ILE A 53 -7.81 0.20 -2.51
CA ILE A 53 -9.10 0.66 -3.04
C ILE A 53 -9.30 2.16 -2.76
N ALA A 54 -9.01 2.61 -1.54
CA ALA A 54 -9.12 4.01 -1.17
C ALA A 54 -8.21 4.90 -2.03
N PHE A 55 -6.95 4.51 -2.16
CA PHE A 55 -5.95 5.18 -2.97
C PHE A 55 -6.20 5.08 -4.48
N GLY A 56 -6.72 3.96 -4.97
CA GLY A 56 -7.14 3.83 -6.36
C GLY A 56 -8.33 4.75 -6.68
N LYS A 57 -9.28 4.91 -5.76
CA LYS A 57 -10.37 5.89 -5.90
C LYS A 57 -9.83 7.32 -5.93
N GLN A 58 -8.90 7.65 -5.05
CA GLN A 58 -8.23 8.96 -5.04
C GLN A 58 -7.50 9.21 -6.38
N LEU A 59 -6.69 8.26 -6.83
CA LEU A 59 -5.96 8.35 -8.09
C LEU A 59 -6.90 8.53 -9.29
N SER A 60 -8.02 7.82 -9.31
CA SER A 60 -9.03 7.96 -10.35
C SER A 60 -9.68 9.34 -10.37
N ARG A 61 -9.95 9.93 -9.20
CA ARG A 61 -10.47 11.30 -9.10
C ARG A 61 -9.47 12.35 -9.55
N GLU A 62 -8.19 12.17 -9.24
CA GLU A 62 -7.13 13.12 -9.57
C GLU A 62 -6.66 13.02 -11.03
N THR A 63 -6.96 11.90 -11.72
CA THR A 63 -6.58 11.68 -13.13
C THR A 63 -7.77 11.74 -14.08
N ASP A 64 -8.89 12.37 -13.67
CA ASP A 64 -10.14 12.47 -14.42
C ASP A 64 -10.62 11.11 -14.98
N GLY A 65 -10.43 10.02 -14.22
CA GLY A 65 -10.80 8.66 -14.60
C GLY A 65 -9.81 7.95 -15.54
N SER A 66 -8.67 8.56 -15.88
CA SER A 66 -7.67 7.97 -16.77
C SER A 66 -6.96 6.76 -16.16
N LEU A 67 -6.79 6.73 -14.83
CA LEU A 67 -6.34 5.57 -14.07
C LEU A 67 -7.43 5.13 -13.11
N SER A 68 -7.94 3.92 -13.29
CA SER A 68 -9.06 3.41 -12.50
C SER A 68 -8.61 2.68 -11.23
N THR A 69 -9.51 2.62 -10.24
CA THR A 69 -9.32 1.83 -9.01
C THR A 69 -9.05 0.36 -9.33
N VAL A 70 -9.70 -0.19 -10.36
CA VAL A 70 -9.53 -1.60 -10.76
C VAL A 70 -8.16 -1.87 -11.37
N GLU A 71 -7.62 -0.92 -12.13
CA GLU A 71 -6.28 -1.03 -12.72
C GLU A 71 -5.21 -0.95 -11.64
N THR A 72 -5.41 -0.07 -10.65
CA THR A 72 -4.56 0.04 -9.47
C THR A 72 -4.56 -1.28 -8.68
N LEU A 73 -5.74 -1.86 -8.46
CA LEU A 73 -5.88 -3.13 -7.75
C LEU A 73 -5.23 -4.28 -8.54
N ALA A 74 -5.48 -4.36 -9.85
CA ALA A 74 -4.86 -5.36 -10.72
C ALA A 74 -3.32 -5.25 -10.73
N SER A 75 -2.79 -4.02 -10.82
CA SER A 75 -1.35 -3.74 -10.75
C SER A 75 -0.74 -4.25 -9.45
N THR A 76 -1.33 -3.88 -8.30
CA THR A 76 -0.83 -4.37 -6.99
C THR A 76 -0.90 -5.89 -6.84
N ALA A 77 -1.95 -6.53 -7.37
CA ALA A 77 -2.10 -7.98 -7.32
C ALA A 77 -1.04 -8.68 -8.18
N ILE A 78 -0.84 -8.24 -9.42
CA ILE A 78 0.17 -8.81 -10.34
C ILE A 78 1.58 -8.61 -9.77
N CYS A 79 1.91 -7.38 -9.34
CA CYS A 79 3.21 -7.09 -8.74
C CYS A 79 3.41 -7.87 -7.42
N GLY A 80 2.37 -8.06 -6.61
CA GLY A 80 2.43 -8.87 -5.40
C GLY A 80 2.69 -10.36 -5.67
N ILE A 81 2.07 -10.93 -6.71
CA ILE A 81 2.34 -12.31 -7.14
C ILE A 81 3.78 -12.45 -7.62
N ILE A 82 4.24 -11.54 -8.49
CA ILE A 82 5.61 -11.56 -9.00
C ILE A 82 6.62 -11.41 -7.84
N HIS A 83 6.39 -10.47 -6.93
CA HIS A 83 7.26 -10.23 -5.76
C HIS A 83 7.24 -11.38 -4.77
N SER A 84 6.13 -12.08 -4.58
CA SER A 84 6.09 -13.24 -3.67
C SER A 84 6.91 -14.42 -4.19
N ILE A 85 7.04 -14.58 -5.52
CA ILE A 85 7.82 -15.64 -6.15
C ILE A 85 9.31 -15.25 -6.26
N PHE A 86 9.60 -14.03 -6.73
CA PHE A 86 10.97 -13.61 -7.08
C PHE A 86 11.62 -12.66 -6.07
N GLY A 87 10.87 -12.15 -5.09
CA GLY A 87 11.34 -11.14 -4.15
C GLY A 87 12.34 -11.68 -3.12
N GLY A 88 13.26 -10.82 -2.69
CA GLY A 88 14.23 -11.12 -1.63
C GLY A 88 13.62 -11.25 -0.23
N GLN A 89 12.42 -10.68 -0.01
CA GLN A 89 11.73 -10.71 1.27
C GLN A 89 10.23 -10.99 1.07
N ALA A 90 9.81 -12.23 1.33
CA ALA A 90 8.43 -12.69 1.14
C ALA A 90 7.42 -12.07 2.14
N MET A 91 7.89 -11.59 3.30
CA MET A 91 7.03 -10.91 4.28
C MET A 91 6.68 -9.46 3.89
N LEU A 92 7.25 -8.93 2.81
CA LEU A 92 6.97 -7.58 2.34
C LEU A 92 5.61 -7.56 1.63
N VAL A 93 4.68 -6.76 2.16
CA VAL A 93 3.39 -6.50 1.54
C VAL A 93 3.55 -5.35 0.57
N LEU A 94 3.37 -5.62 -0.72
CA LEU A 94 3.44 -4.61 -1.77
C LEU A 94 2.10 -3.85 -1.84
N GLY A 95 2.16 -2.54 -2.03
CA GLY A 95 0.97 -1.70 -2.16
C GLY A 95 1.31 -0.33 -2.72
N VAL A 96 0.25 0.39 -3.11
CA VAL A 96 0.38 1.79 -3.50
C VAL A 96 0.40 2.66 -2.24
N ALA A 97 1.35 3.58 -2.19
CA ALA A 97 1.44 4.57 -1.12
C ALA A 97 1.06 5.94 -1.64
N GLU A 98 0.62 6.82 -0.74
CA GLU A 98 0.19 8.17 -1.08
C GLU A 98 1.25 9.02 -1.82
N PRO A 99 2.56 8.96 -1.48
CA PRO A 99 3.58 9.68 -2.23
C PRO A 99 3.60 9.31 -3.72
N THR A 100 3.33 8.04 -4.04
CA THR A 100 3.21 7.59 -5.43
C THR A 100 2.03 8.28 -6.11
N ILE A 101 0.85 8.32 -5.46
CA ILE A 101 -0.35 8.97 -6.01
C ILE A 101 -0.09 10.45 -6.28
N ILE A 102 0.53 11.16 -5.33
CA ILE A 102 0.87 12.58 -5.49
C ILE A 102 1.76 12.80 -6.72
N MET A 103 2.75 11.94 -6.92
CA MET A 103 3.60 11.98 -8.12
C MET A 103 2.79 11.74 -9.39
N TYR A 104 1.90 10.75 -9.41
CA TYR A 104 1.01 10.48 -10.54
C TYR A 104 0.07 11.66 -10.85
N THR A 105 -0.50 12.29 -9.83
CA THR A 105 -1.32 13.51 -9.98
C THR A 105 -0.50 14.66 -10.56
N TYR A 106 0.74 14.84 -10.11
CA TYR A 106 1.64 15.86 -10.67
C TYR A 106 1.97 15.57 -12.14
N LEU A 107 2.31 14.32 -12.46
CA LEU A 107 2.54 13.83 -13.82
C LEU A 107 1.32 14.08 -14.71
N TYR A 108 0.12 13.78 -14.22
CA TYR A 108 -1.13 14.02 -14.95
C TYR A 108 -1.37 15.50 -15.23
N ASN A 109 -1.20 16.36 -14.22
CA ASN A 109 -1.33 17.80 -14.38
C ASN A 109 -0.30 18.38 -15.35
N PHE A 110 0.93 17.86 -15.32
CA PHE A 110 1.98 18.23 -16.26
C PHE A 110 1.59 17.86 -17.70
N ALA A 111 1.12 16.63 -17.91
CA ALA A 111 0.67 16.17 -19.23
C ALA A 111 -0.53 16.98 -19.75
N LYS A 112 -1.46 17.37 -18.87
CA LYS A 112 -2.64 18.17 -19.21
C LYS A 112 -2.29 19.62 -19.58
N GLN A 113 -1.22 20.17 -19.02
CA GLN A 113 -0.74 21.53 -19.32
C GLN A 113 0.05 21.60 -20.64
N MET A 114 0.55 20.48 -21.15
CA MET A 114 1.22 20.45 -22.45
C MET A 114 0.21 20.27 -23.60
N GLU A 115 0.22 21.22 -24.54
CA GLU A 115 -0.67 21.24 -25.70
C GLU A 115 -0.49 20.01 -26.62
N ASP A 116 0.73 19.48 -26.73
CA ASP A 116 1.06 18.36 -27.63
C ASP A 116 0.65 16.98 -27.10
N LEU A 117 0.54 16.82 -25.77
CA LEU A 117 0.34 15.51 -25.14
C LEU A 117 -1.14 15.29 -24.77
N GLY A 118 -1.77 16.30 -24.15
CA GLY A 118 -3.15 16.23 -23.69
C GLY A 118 -3.43 15.09 -22.69
N SER A 119 -4.68 14.99 -22.25
CA SER A 119 -5.10 13.94 -21.29
C SER A 119 -5.14 12.53 -21.90
N LYS A 120 -5.28 12.41 -23.23
CA LYS A 120 -5.43 11.12 -23.91
C LYS A 120 -4.13 10.32 -24.03
N LEU A 121 -2.97 10.98 -24.13
CA LEU A 121 -1.67 10.29 -24.24
C LEU A 121 -0.97 10.12 -22.88
N PHE A 122 -1.59 10.54 -21.78
CA PHE A 122 -1.02 10.44 -20.44
C PHE A 122 -0.54 9.03 -20.09
N VAL A 123 -1.33 7.99 -20.38
CA VAL A 123 -0.98 6.60 -20.07
C VAL A 123 0.27 6.13 -20.83
N ALA A 124 0.41 6.53 -22.09
CA ALA A 124 1.59 6.18 -22.89
C ALA A 124 2.85 6.92 -22.40
N TRP A 125 2.69 8.16 -21.99
CA TRP A 125 3.78 8.95 -21.41
C TRP A 125 4.21 8.42 -20.04
N ASP A 126 3.26 8.04 -19.19
CA ASP A 126 3.54 7.38 -17.91
C ASP A 126 4.31 6.06 -18.11
N GLY A 127 3.95 5.29 -19.14
CA GLY A 127 4.72 4.11 -19.56
C GLY A 127 6.17 4.42 -19.88
N TRP A 128 6.46 5.52 -20.57
CA TRP A 128 7.83 5.97 -20.83
C TRP A 128 8.56 6.41 -19.55
N VAL A 129 7.88 7.10 -18.63
CA VAL A 129 8.46 7.44 -17.32
C VAL A 129 8.80 6.17 -16.54
N CYS A 130 7.95 5.15 -16.59
CA CYS A 130 8.20 3.86 -15.96
C CYS A 130 9.42 3.14 -16.55
N ILE A 131 9.63 3.21 -17.88
CA ILE A 131 10.83 2.64 -18.54
C ILE A 131 12.11 3.30 -18.01
N TRP A 132 12.14 4.64 -17.94
CA TRP A 132 13.29 5.37 -17.40
C TRP A 132 13.51 5.09 -15.92
N THR A 133 12.43 5.00 -15.14
CA THR A 133 12.49 4.65 -13.72
C THR A 133 13.07 3.25 -13.52
N ALA A 134 12.63 2.26 -14.30
CA ALA A 134 13.17 0.91 -14.27
C ALA A 134 14.66 0.88 -14.64
N LEU A 135 15.07 1.62 -15.67
CA LEU A 135 16.48 1.75 -16.06
C LEU A 135 17.33 2.33 -14.92
N MET A 136 16.86 3.39 -14.25
CA MET A 136 17.55 3.98 -13.12
C MET A 136 17.66 3.03 -11.93
N LEU A 137 16.59 2.26 -11.65
CA LEU A 137 16.62 1.22 -10.60
C LEU A 137 17.64 0.12 -10.92
N PHE A 138 17.73 -0.33 -12.17
CA PHE A 138 18.76 -1.30 -12.59
C PHE A 138 20.18 -0.75 -12.41
N LEU A 139 20.41 0.51 -12.80
CA LEU A 139 21.72 1.15 -12.59
C LEU A 139 22.08 1.22 -11.10
N LEU A 140 21.15 1.66 -10.25
CA LEU A 140 21.35 1.72 -8.81
C LEU A 140 21.66 0.35 -8.19
N ALA A 141 21.00 -0.71 -8.68
CA ALA A 141 21.25 -2.08 -8.25
C ALA A 141 22.66 -2.58 -8.67
N ILE A 142 23.08 -2.30 -9.91
CA ILE A 142 24.43 -2.68 -10.42
C ILE A 142 25.53 -2.00 -9.60
N PHE A 143 25.35 -0.71 -9.27
CA PHE A 143 26.30 0.08 -8.48
C PHE A 143 26.20 -0.12 -6.97
N ASN A 144 25.40 -1.10 -6.51
CA ASN A 144 25.22 -1.40 -5.08
C ASN A 144 24.84 -0.17 -4.23
N ALA A 145 24.04 0.73 -4.79
CA ALA A 145 23.57 1.94 -4.11
C ALA A 145 22.68 1.62 -2.90
N CYS A 146 22.12 0.41 -2.84
CA CYS A 146 21.36 -0.10 -1.70
C CYS A 146 22.13 -0.04 -0.38
N THR A 147 23.46 -0.02 -0.39
CA THR A 147 24.30 0.19 0.81
C THR A 147 23.96 1.49 1.55
N ILE A 148 23.44 2.51 0.84
CA ILE A 148 23.00 3.79 1.44
C ILE A 148 21.92 3.57 2.51
N ILE A 149 21.11 2.52 2.40
CA ILE A 149 20.05 2.24 3.38
C ILE A 149 20.61 2.00 4.79
N THR A 150 21.84 1.50 4.91
CA THR A 150 22.51 1.30 6.22
C THR A 150 22.80 2.62 6.94
N ARG A 151 22.78 3.75 6.21
CA ARG A 151 22.92 5.09 6.77
C ARG A 151 21.61 5.66 7.28
N PHE A 152 20.47 5.10 6.89
CA PHE A 152 19.17 5.53 7.41
C PHE A 152 19.09 5.17 8.89
N THR A 153 18.97 6.20 9.71
CA THR A 153 18.86 6.03 11.15
C THR A 153 17.43 5.68 11.54
N ARG A 154 17.28 5.12 12.75
CA ARG A 154 15.96 4.88 13.35
C ARG A 154 15.06 6.12 13.34
N ILE A 155 15.62 7.31 13.58
CA ILE A 155 14.89 8.58 13.56
C ILE A 155 14.28 8.83 12.19
N THR A 156 15.03 8.56 11.11
CA THR A 156 14.52 8.72 9.75
C THR A 156 13.36 7.78 9.46
N GLY A 157 13.45 6.52 9.93
CA GLY A 157 12.35 5.56 9.80
C GLY A 157 11.09 5.98 10.58
N GLU A 158 11.23 6.46 11.81
CA GLU A 158 10.11 6.94 12.62
C GLU A 158 9.48 8.21 12.02
N LEU A 159 10.28 9.15 11.50
CA LEU A 159 9.79 10.34 10.80
C LEU A 159 9.04 9.98 9.50
N PHE A 160 9.54 9.01 8.73
CA PHE A 160 8.86 8.56 7.52
C PHE A 160 7.51 7.90 7.84
N GLY A 161 7.45 7.08 8.90
CA GLY A 161 6.20 6.52 9.39
C GLY A 161 5.21 7.58 9.89
N MET A 162 5.69 8.60 10.59
CA MET A 162 4.87 9.74 11.01
C MET A 162 4.32 10.50 9.80
N LEU A 163 5.14 10.76 8.78
CA LEU A 163 4.72 11.43 7.55
C LEU A 163 3.59 10.68 6.86
N ILE A 164 3.75 9.36 6.66
CA ILE A 164 2.69 8.52 6.07
C ILE A 164 1.41 8.59 6.91
N THR A 165 1.52 8.55 8.23
CA THR A 165 0.36 8.61 9.13
C THR A 165 -0.40 9.93 9.00
N VAL A 166 0.31 11.06 8.95
CA VAL A 166 -0.30 12.39 8.80
C VAL A 166 -0.99 12.52 7.45
N LEU A 167 -0.34 12.05 6.38
CA LEU A 167 -0.87 12.05 5.01
C LEU A 167 -2.18 11.23 4.93
N PHE A 168 -2.20 10.01 5.50
CA PHE A 168 -3.41 9.19 5.58
C PHE A 168 -4.55 9.88 6.35
N ILE A 169 -4.26 10.57 7.47
CA ILE A 169 -5.28 11.31 8.23
C ILE A 169 -5.84 12.47 7.39
N GLN A 170 -4.97 13.20 6.69
CA GLN A 170 -5.38 14.29 5.81
C GLN A 170 -6.32 13.77 4.71
N GLU A 171 -5.98 12.65 4.08
CA GLU A 171 -6.81 12.09 3.02
C GLU A 171 -8.14 11.54 3.55
N ALA A 172 -8.15 10.95 4.75
CA ALA A 172 -9.39 10.55 5.41
C ALA A 172 -10.32 11.76 5.66
N ILE A 173 -9.78 12.90 6.09
CA ILE A 173 -10.54 14.13 6.28
C ILE A 173 -11.04 14.68 4.94
N LYS A 174 -10.20 14.73 3.90
CA LYS A 174 -10.62 15.16 2.55
C LYS A 174 -11.73 14.27 1.99
N GLY A 175 -11.60 12.95 2.16
CA GLY A 175 -12.62 11.98 1.77
C GLY A 175 -13.96 12.28 2.43
N MET A 176 -13.96 12.49 3.75
CA MET A 176 -15.15 12.85 4.53
C MET A 176 -15.78 14.16 4.09
N VAL A 177 -14.98 15.21 3.89
CA VAL A 177 -15.48 16.51 3.38
C VAL A 177 -16.06 16.36 1.98
N SER A 178 -15.50 15.48 1.16
CA SER A 178 -15.96 15.28 -0.21
C SER A 178 -17.34 14.63 -0.32
N GLU A 179 -17.82 13.93 0.70
CA GLU A 179 -19.18 13.38 0.75
C GLU A 179 -20.25 14.47 0.92
N PHE A 180 -19.88 15.66 1.40
CA PHE A 180 -20.75 16.83 1.47
C PHE A 180 -20.72 17.68 0.19
N ALA A 181 -19.92 17.31 -0.80
CA ALA A 181 -19.71 18.06 -2.03
C ALA A 181 -20.19 17.28 -3.25
N ILE A 182 -20.63 17.99 -4.28
CA ILE A 182 -21.03 17.38 -5.56
C ILE A 182 -19.75 16.87 -6.26
N PRO A 183 -19.72 15.60 -6.72
CA PRO A 183 -18.62 15.07 -7.50
C PRO A 183 -18.40 15.90 -8.78
N LYS A 184 -17.15 16.32 -9.03
CA LYS A 184 -16.80 17.19 -10.18
C LYS A 184 -17.13 16.60 -11.56
N ALA A 185 -17.29 15.28 -11.65
CA ALA A 185 -17.54 14.55 -12.88
C ALA A 185 -19.04 14.32 -13.18
N GLU A 186 -19.95 14.67 -12.26
CA GLU A 186 -21.37 14.39 -12.39
C GLU A 186 -22.21 15.65 -12.61
N ASN A 187 -23.36 15.48 -13.27
CA ASN A 187 -24.25 16.58 -13.61
C ASN A 187 -24.86 17.20 -12.33
N PRO A 188 -24.68 18.52 -12.09
CA PRO A 188 -25.18 19.17 -10.87
C PRO A 188 -26.71 19.15 -10.74
N ASN A 189 -27.42 18.90 -11.84
CA ASN A 189 -28.88 18.98 -11.93
C ASN A 189 -29.60 17.66 -11.59
N ASP A 190 -28.86 16.59 -11.27
CA ASP A 190 -29.47 15.33 -10.86
C ASP A 190 -30.20 15.51 -9.51
N GLU A 191 -31.32 14.81 -9.30
CA GLU A 191 -32.07 14.87 -8.03
C GLU A 191 -31.25 14.40 -6.82
N ARG A 192 -30.25 13.55 -7.06
CA ARG A 192 -29.25 13.10 -6.06
C ARG A 192 -28.36 14.26 -5.57
N TYR A 193 -28.23 15.28 -6.43
CA TYR A 193 -27.69 16.64 -6.28
C TYR A 193 -28.27 17.53 -5.19
N GLN A 194 -29.51 17.25 -4.78
CA GLN A 194 -30.24 18.20 -3.97
C GLN A 194 -29.64 18.31 -2.56
N PHE A 195 -29.71 19.51 -1.99
CA PHE A 195 -29.12 19.82 -0.68
C PHE A 195 -29.51 18.81 0.41
N GLN A 196 -30.76 18.34 0.40
CA GLN A 196 -31.27 17.36 1.36
C GLN A 196 -30.55 16.01 1.27
N TRP A 197 -30.35 15.47 0.06
CA TRP A 197 -29.67 14.20 -0.18
C TRP A 197 -28.17 14.30 0.09
N LEU A 198 -27.54 15.39 -0.35
CA LEU A 198 -26.11 15.64 -0.13
C LEU A 198 -25.79 15.76 1.37
N TYR A 199 -26.60 16.51 2.12
CA TYR A 199 -26.44 16.65 3.56
C TYR A 199 -26.68 15.33 4.30
N THR A 200 -27.68 14.55 3.88
CA THR A 200 -27.96 13.22 4.46
C THR A 200 -26.82 12.24 4.21
N ASN A 201 -26.27 12.22 2.99
CA ASN A 201 -25.12 11.38 2.64
C ASN A 201 -23.88 11.75 3.46
N GLY A 202 -23.56 13.05 3.57
CA GLY A 202 -22.43 13.50 4.38
C GLY A 202 -22.59 13.16 5.86
N LEU A 203 -23.79 13.34 6.43
CA LEU A 203 -24.07 12.98 7.84
C LEU A 203 -23.94 11.46 8.08
N LEU A 204 -24.44 10.65 7.15
CA LEU A 204 -24.32 9.20 7.19
C LEU A 204 -22.85 8.75 7.05
N GLY A 205 -22.08 9.42 6.18
CA GLY A 205 -20.64 9.24 6.05
C GLY A 205 -19.88 9.54 7.36
N LEU A 206 -20.24 10.61 8.07
CA LEU A 206 -19.70 10.93 9.40
C LEU A 206 -19.99 9.81 10.40
N ILE A 207 -21.26 9.40 10.50
CA ILE A 207 -21.69 8.35 11.45
C ILE A 207 -20.93 7.05 11.18
N PHE A 208 -20.82 6.63 9.92
CA PHE A 208 -20.09 5.42 9.58
C PHE A 208 -18.58 5.54 9.83
N THR A 209 -17.98 6.69 9.55
CA THR A 209 -16.54 6.89 9.78
C THR A 209 -16.20 6.80 11.27
N PHE A 210 -16.92 7.54 12.12
CA PHE A 210 -16.70 7.51 13.57
C PHE A 210 -17.11 6.16 14.19
N GLY A 211 -18.19 5.56 13.71
CA GLY A 211 -18.65 4.23 14.15
C GLY A 211 -17.62 3.14 13.83
N LEU A 212 -17.07 3.13 12.62
CA LEU A 212 -16.01 2.21 12.20
C LEU A 212 -14.73 2.44 13.00
N LEU A 213 -14.32 3.70 13.18
CA LEU A 213 -13.13 4.04 13.96
C LEU A 213 -13.25 3.56 15.42
N PHE A 214 -14.38 3.83 16.07
CA PHE A 214 -14.62 3.39 17.44
C PHE A 214 -14.60 1.86 17.55
N THR A 215 -15.28 1.18 16.64
CA THR A 215 -15.34 -0.29 16.60
C THR A 215 -13.96 -0.89 16.33
N ALA A 216 -13.17 -0.31 15.42
CA ALA A 216 -11.80 -0.73 15.13
C ALA A 216 -10.87 -0.56 16.34
N LEU A 217 -10.97 0.58 17.06
CA LEU A 217 -10.19 0.82 18.28
C LEU A 217 -10.56 -0.16 19.40
N LYS A 218 -11.85 -0.51 19.53
CA LYS A 218 -12.33 -1.54 20.46
C LYS A 218 -11.83 -2.92 20.07
N SER A 219 -11.90 -3.28 18.79
CA SER A 219 -11.39 -4.55 18.24
C SER A 219 -9.89 -4.71 18.48
N ARG A 220 -9.08 -3.65 18.31
CA ARG A 220 -7.64 -3.69 18.62
C ARG A 220 -7.37 -4.00 20.10
N ARG A 221 -8.24 -3.55 21.00
CA ARG A 221 -8.14 -3.83 22.45
C ARG A 221 -8.85 -5.14 22.86
N ALA A 222 -9.54 -5.81 21.95
CA ALA A 222 -10.32 -7.01 22.27
C ALA A 222 -9.44 -8.18 22.75
N ARG A 223 -8.19 -8.29 22.27
CA ARG A 223 -7.23 -9.28 22.79
C ARG A 223 -6.87 -9.09 24.27
N ALA A 224 -7.05 -7.87 24.80
CA ALA A 224 -6.79 -7.55 26.21
C ALA A 224 -8.07 -7.52 27.07
N TRP A 225 -9.23 -7.89 26.52
CA TRP A 225 -10.49 -7.87 27.26
C TRP A 225 -10.60 -9.07 28.19
N ARG A 226 -10.77 -8.79 29.48
CA ARG A 226 -10.99 -9.81 30.54
C ARG A 226 -12.27 -10.63 30.35
N TYR A 227 -13.24 -10.12 29.60
CA TYR A 227 -14.52 -10.77 29.32
C TYR A 227 -14.54 -11.57 28.01
N GLY A 228 -13.48 -11.47 27.20
CA GLY A 228 -13.28 -12.40 26.10
C GLY A 228 -12.80 -13.72 26.66
N THR A 229 -13.32 -14.84 26.15
CA THR A 229 -12.81 -16.18 26.45
C THR A 229 -11.37 -16.32 25.96
N GLY A 230 -10.42 -15.81 26.73
CA GLY A 230 -9.00 -16.09 26.61
C GLY A 230 -8.75 -17.51 27.14
N SER A 231 -9.15 -18.53 26.39
CA SER A 231 -8.82 -19.93 26.69
C SER A 231 -9.07 -20.84 25.48
N ARG A 232 -7.97 -21.38 24.94
CA ARG A 232 -7.87 -22.69 24.26
C ARG A 232 -8.29 -22.89 22.79
N LEU A 233 -8.06 -21.94 21.87
CA LEU A 233 -8.16 -22.29 20.43
C LEU A 233 -7.03 -21.79 19.52
N PHE A 234 -6.08 -21.00 20.04
CA PHE A 234 -4.99 -20.44 19.25
C PHE A 234 -3.65 -20.57 19.98
N THR A 235 -3.31 -21.75 20.50
CA THR A 235 -1.92 -22.08 20.78
C THR A 235 -1.25 -22.33 19.44
N LEU A 236 -0.56 -21.31 18.92
CA LEU A 236 0.32 -21.49 17.77
C LEU A 236 1.46 -22.45 18.20
N PRO A 237 1.85 -23.45 17.39
CA PRO A 237 2.84 -24.47 17.76
C PRO A 237 4.24 -23.95 18.14
N TRP A 238 4.50 -22.66 18.03
CA TRP A 238 5.80 -22.02 18.22
C TRP A 238 5.86 -21.09 19.44
N GLU A 239 4.84 -21.06 20.29
CA GLU A 239 4.88 -20.27 21.54
C GLU A 239 5.55 -21.09 22.65
N PRO A 240 6.76 -20.74 23.12
CA PRO A 240 7.46 -21.51 24.14
C PRO A 240 6.70 -21.46 25.47
N ALA A 241 6.44 -22.63 26.04
CA ALA A 241 5.68 -22.83 27.27
C ALA A 241 6.36 -22.26 28.56
N SER A 242 7.38 -21.42 28.44
CA SER A 242 8.20 -20.94 29.56
C SER A 242 7.79 -19.58 30.12
N LEU A 243 6.68 -18.99 29.68
CA LEU A 243 6.21 -17.68 30.18
C LEU A 243 5.05 -17.76 31.19
N TYR A 244 4.73 -18.95 31.68
CA TYR A 244 3.72 -19.16 32.72
C TYR A 244 4.28 -19.92 33.92
N HIS A 245 5.39 -19.44 34.48
CA HIS A 245 5.78 -19.65 35.89
C HIS A 245 6.65 -18.49 36.37
#